data_AF-A0AAU4ZWY6-F1
#
_entry.id   AF-A0AAU4ZWY6-F1
#
_cell.length_a   1.000
_cell.length_b   1.000
_cell.length_c   1.000
_cell.angle_alpha   90.00
_cell.angle_beta   90.00
_cell.angle_gamma   90.00
#
_symmetry.space_group_name_H-M   'P 1'
#
loop_
_entity.id
_entity.type
_entity.pdbx_description
1 polymer ?
#
loop_
_entity_poly.entity_id
_entity_poly.type
_entity_poly.pdbx_seq_one_letter_code
_entity_poly.pdbx_strand_id
1 'polypeptide(L)'
;MDEHGRDPHIHVESKVARGDSAVRNVLASTFGLAGDLPSVVDTGCGLRVPYAMTSPRPDSVTCLACREHAGREHLRLAETVEHLGLTPGSAISGTEAKQAADWHRDLAKRFSGN
;
A
#
# COMPACT_ATOMS: atom_id res chain seq x y z
N MET A 1 12.82 -24.57 -17.00
CA MET A 1 12.77 -23.74 -18.23
C MET A 1 12.38 -22.36 -17.76
N ASP A 2 13.42 -21.63 -17.37
CA ASP A 2 13.38 -20.38 -16.65
C ASP A 2 13.32 -19.24 -17.66
N GLU A 3 12.19 -18.54 -17.71
CA GLU A 3 12.01 -17.34 -18.54
C GLU A 3 11.53 -16.14 -17.70
N HIS A 4 11.97 -16.03 -16.44
CA HIS A 4 11.88 -14.76 -15.71
C HIS A 4 13.07 -13.89 -16.07
N GLY A 5 13.12 -13.43 -17.32
CA GLY A 5 13.79 -12.17 -17.61
C GLY A 5 13.21 -11.14 -16.64
N ARG A 6 14.06 -10.60 -15.75
CA ARG A 6 13.67 -9.73 -14.63
C ARG A 6 12.53 -8.81 -15.05
N ASP A 7 11.35 -9.02 -14.45
CA ASP A 7 10.21 -8.14 -14.61
C ASP A 7 10.70 -6.69 -14.38
N PRO A 8 10.69 -5.83 -15.42
CA PRO A 8 11.25 -4.49 -15.31
C PRO A 8 10.31 -3.55 -14.56
N HIS A 9 9.11 -4.02 -14.19
CA HIS A 9 8.12 -3.19 -13.57
C HIS A 9 8.40 -2.97 -12.08
N ILE A 10 8.00 -1.80 -11.60
CA ILE A 10 7.89 -1.52 -10.18
C ILE A 10 6.47 -1.88 -9.75
N HIS A 11 6.38 -2.69 -8.71
CA HIS A 11 5.14 -3.28 -8.19
C HIS A 11 4.66 -2.60 -6.92
N VAL A 12 3.48 -2.99 -6.48
CA VAL A 12 2.94 -2.66 -5.16
C VAL A 12 2.83 -3.95 -4.37
N GLU A 13 3.25 -3.95 -3.10
CA GLU A 13 3.01 -5.06 -2.18
C GLU A 13 1.50 -5.37 -2.11
N SER A 14 1.13 -6.65 -2.05
CA SER A 14 -0.28 -7.09 -2.01
C SER A 14 -1.07 -6.43 -0.88
N LYS A 15 -0.40 -6.15 0.25
CA LYS A 15 -0.95 -5.44 1.42
C LYS A 15 -0.60 -3.94 1.39
N VAL A 16 -1.24 -3.19 0.49
CA VAL A 16 -0.97 -1.75 0.22
C VAL A 16 -1.06 -0.87 1.48
N ALA A 17 -1.88 -1.23 2.46
CA ALA A 17 -2.09 -0.41 3.67
C ALA A 17 -2.06 -1.17 5.00
N ARG A 18 -1.96 -2.50 4.99
CA ARG A 18 -1.64 -3.23 6.23
C ARG A 18 -0.15 -3.09 6.42
N GLY A 19 0.24 -1.95 6.98
CA GLY A 19 1.57 -1.42 7.03
C GLY A 19 2.60 -2.44 7.48
N ASP A 20 3.17 -3.16 6.55
CA ASP A 20 4.31 -4.01 6.85
C ASP A 20 5.56 -3.14 6.74
N SER A 21 5.77 -2.43 5.63
CA SER A 21 6.92 -1.53 5.48
C SER A 21 6.89 -0.31 6.40
N ALA A 22 5.76 0.38 6.54
CA ALA A 22 5.65 1.56 7.41
C ALA A 22 5.75 1.21 8.89
N VAL A 23 5.09 0.14 9.36
CA VAL A 23 5.19 -0.31 10.75
C VAL A 23 6.58 -0.88 11.02
N ARG A 24 7.17 -1.67 10.11
CA ARG A 24 8.56 -2.13 10.26
C ARG A 24 9.54 -0.97 10.30
N ASN A 25 9.39 0.06 9.47
CA ASN A 25 10.24 1.25 9.53
C ASN A 25 10.11 1.98 10.87
N VAL A 26 8.90 2.09 11.42
CA VAL A 26 8.66 2.67 12.75
C VAL A 26 9.25 1.77 13.84
N LEU A 27 9.08 0.45 13.75
CA LEU A 27 9.65 -0.50 14.71
C LEU A 27 11.19 -0.48 14.68
N ALA A 28 11.78 -0.44 13.49
CA ALA A 28 13.22 -0.35 13.29
C ALA A 28 13.78 0.97 13.82
N SER A 29 13.12 2.11 13.54
CA SER A 29 13.56 3.42 14.02
C SER A 29 13.35 3.63 15.52
N THR A 30 12.31 3.04 16.11
CA THR A 30 11.97 3.21 17.53
C THR A 30 12.71 2.24 18.44
N PHE A 31 12.89 1.00 18.01
CA PHE A 31 13.42 -0.08 18.86
C PHE A 31 14.79 -0.60 18.42
N GLY A 32 15.35 -0.10 17.31
CA GLY A 32 16.59 -0.65 16.73
C GLY A 32 16.42 -2.08 16.22
N LEU A 33 15.18 -2.58 16.14
CA LEU A 33 14.83 -3.90 15.64
C LEU A 33 14.75 -3.83 14.12
N ALA A 34 15.91 -3.88 13.47
CA ALA A 34 15.98 -4.19 12.05
C ALA A 34 15.66 -5.69 11.90
N GLY A 35 14.37 -6.03 11.78
CA GLY A 35 14.02 -7.29 11.15
C GLY A 35 14.55 -7.27 9.73
N ASP A 36 15.25 -8.32 9.31
CA ASP A 36 15.72 -8.42 7.92
C ASP A 36 14.53 -8.18 6.99
N LEU A 37 14.70 -7.26 6.03
CA LEU A 37 13.68 -7.02 5.03
C LEU A 37 13.49 -8.32 4.23
N PRO A 38 12.24 -8.74 3.97
CA PRO A 38 12.00 -9.95 3.20
C PRO A 38 12.66 -9.80 1.82
N SER A 39 13.42 -10.83 1.42
CA SER A 39 14.12 -10.82 0.14
C SER A 39 13.15 -10.78 -1.04
N VAL A 40 11.92 -11.30 -0.86
CA VAL A 40 10.84 -11.39 -1.86
C VAL A 40 9.49 -11.14 -1.19
N VAL A 41 8.58 -10.47 -1.88
CA VAL A 41 7.22 -10.16 -1.41
C VAL A 41 6.16 -10.49 -2.47
N ASP A 42 4.94 -10.81 -2.00
CA ASP A 42 3.77 -10.96 -2.86
C ASP A 42 3.23 -9.58 -3.26
N THR A 43 2.91 -9.42 -4.54
CA THR A 43 2.46 -8.15 -5.12
C THR A 43 0.97 -8.15 -5.45
N GLY A 44 0.42 -6.96 -5.67
CA GLY A 44 -0.97 -6.78 -6.11
C GLY A 44 -1.31 -7.45 -7.44
N CYS A 45 -0.32 -7.69 -8.30
CA CYS A 45 -0.49 -8.42 -9.56
C CYS A 45 -0.35 -9.95 -9.43
N GLY A 46 -0.12 -10.47 -8.22
CA GLY A 46 0.03 -11.90 -7.96
C GLY A 46 1.44 -12.46 -8.21
N LEU A 47 2.39 -11.62 -8.62
CA LEU A 47 3.80 -12.00 -8.74
C LEU A 47 4.52 -11.94 -7.40
N ARG A 48 5.56 -12.78 -7.27
CA ARG A 48 6.55 -12.70 -6.20
C ARG A 48 7.81 -12.04 -6.72
N VAL A 49 8.16 -10.88 -6.17
CA VAL A 49 9.27 -10.05 -6.67
C VAL A 49 10.20 -9.64 -5.51
N PRO A 50 11.48 -9.30 -5.77
CA PRO A 50 12.34 -8.72 -4.75
C PRO A 50 11.72 -7.46 -4.14
N TYR A 51 11.83 -7.28 -2.82
CA TYR A 51 11.27 -6.10 -2.14
C TYR A 51 11.73 -4.76 -2.76
N ALA A 52 12.98 -4.71 -3.25
CA ALA A 52 13.54 -3.55 -3.94
C ALA A 52 12.82 -3.17 -5.25
N MET A 53 12.02 -4.08 -5.83
CA MET A 53 11.19 -3.86 -7.01
C MET A 53 9.76 -3.42 -6.66
N THR A 54 9.51 -2.99 -5.41
CA THR A 54 8.22 -2.49 -4.97
C THR A 54 8.28 -1.03 -4.57
N SER A 55 7.18 -0.31 -4.74
CA SER A 55 7.02 1.07 -4.25
C SER A 55 5.56 1.32 -3.84
N PRO A 56 5.33 2.00 -2.70
CA PRO A 56 3.99 2.48 -2.35
C PRO A 56 3.64 3.81 -3.04
N ARG A 57 4.57 4.42 -3.79
CA ARG A 57 4.35 5.73 -4.43
C ARG A 57 3.73 5.56 -5.82
N PRO A 58 2.55 6.15 -6.12
CA PRO A 58 1.90 6.03 -7.42
C PRO A 58 2.85 6.29 -8.60
N ASP A 59 3.59 7.40 -8.56
CA ASP A 59 4.45 7.85 -9.65
C ASP A 59 5.62 6.90 -9.96
N SER A 60 5.99 6.03 -9.01
CA SER A 60 7.07 5.06 -9.20
C SER A 60 6.58 3.72 -9.74
N VAL A 61 5.28 3.40 -9.61
CA VAL A 61 4.74 2.08 -9.98
C VAL A 61 4.50 2.04 -11.48
N THR A 62 5.11 1.07 -12.14
CA THR A 62 5.01 0.89 -13.60
C THR A 62 4.23 -0.37 -13.99
N CYS A 63 3.93 -1.26 -13.05
CA CYS A 63 3.03 -2.40 -13.28
C CYS A 63 1.56 -1.94 -13.26
N LEU A 64 0.86 -2.02 -14.39
CA LEU A 64 -0.54 -1.59 -14.51
C LEU A 64 -1.49 -2.36 -13.58
N ALA A 65 -1.36 -3.68 -13.49
CA ALA A 65 -2.18 -4.49 -12.58
C ALA A 65 -1.97 -4.10 -11.10
N CYS A 66 -0.74 -3.75 -10.71
CA CYS A 66 -0.46 -3.23 -9.37
C CYS A 66 -1.06 -1.82 -9.14
N ARG A 67 -1.10 -0.97 -10.16
CA ARG A 67 -1.79 0.34 -10.07
C ARG A 67 -3.28 0.17 -9.84
N GLU A 68 -3.94 -0.69 -10.61
CA GLU A 68 -5.35 -0.99 -10.42
C GLU A 68 -5.64 -1.59 -9.04
N HIS A 69 -4.80 -2.54 -8.60
CA HIS A 69 -4.89 -3.12 -7.26
C HIS A 69 -4.79 -2.06 -6.17
N ALA A 70 -3.77 -1.19 -6.24
CA ALA A 70 -3.58 -0.11 -5.28
C ALA A 70 -4.73 0.90 -5.29
N GLY A 71 -5.26 1.24 -6.47
CA GLY A 71 -6.44 2.08 -6.61
C GLY A 71 -7.65 1.51 -5.87
N ARG A 72 -7.96 0.23 -6.10
CA ARG A 72 -9.07 -0.46 -5.42
C ARG A 72 -8.87 -0.52 -3.91
N GLU A 73 -7.66 -0.86 -3.46
CA GLU A 73 -7.38 -0.98 -2.03
C GLU A 73 -7.49 0.37 -1.30
N HIS A 74 -7.05 1.46 -1.92
CA HIS A 74 -7.23 2.80 -1.37
C HIS A 74 -8.69 3.23 -1.29
N LEU A 75 -9.52 2.91 -2.29
CA LEU A 75 -10.96 3.16 -2.20
C LEU A 75 -11.60 2.36 -1.05
N ARG A 76 -11.25 1.08 -0.91
CA ARG A 76 -11.73 0.23 0.18
C ARG A 76 -11.35 0.78 1.56
N LEU A 77 -10.16 1.36 1.69
CA LEU A 77 -9.71 2.00 2.93
C LEU A 77 -10.45 3.30 3.22
N ALA A 78 -10.73 4.11 2.20
CA ALA A 78 -11.53 5.32 2.37
C ALA A 78 -12.90 5.00 2.96
N GLU A 79 -13.57 3.97 2.43
CA GLU A 79 -14.85 3.47 2.97
C GLU A 79 -14.71 2.94 4.40
N THR A 80 -13.65 2.17 4.66
CA THR A 80 -13.39 1.59 5.99
C THR A 80 -13.21 2.70 7.04
N VAL A 81 -12.41 3.73 6.74
CA VAL A 81 -12.09 4.80 7.69
C VAL A 81 -13.30 5.71 7.93
N GLU A 82 -14.08 6.03 6.90
CA GLU A 82 -15.35 6.75 7.08
C GLU A 82 -16.33 6.02 7.99
N HIS A 83 -16.46 4.71 7.81
CA HIS A 83 -17.33 3.90 8.66
C HIS A 83 -16.89 3.91 10.13
N LEU A 84 -15.57 3.88 10.39
CA LEU A 84 -15.02 3.99 11.75
C LEU A 84 -15.33 5.35 12.39
N GLY A 85 -15.31 6.45 11.63
CA GLY A 85 -15.64 7.78 12.15
C GLY A 85 -17.11 7.97 12.52
N LEU A 86 -18.01 7.13 11.98
CA LEU A 86 -19.44 7.13 12.29
C LEU A 86 -19.79 6.23 13.49
N THR A 87 -18.84 5.42 13.96
CA THR A 87 -19.09 4.46 15.04
C THR A 87 -19.06 5.17 16.40
N PRO A 88 -20.13 5.10 17.22
CA PRO A 88 -20.12 5.65 18.57
C PRO A 88 -19.00 5.05 19.42
N GLY A 89 -18.24 5.90 20.12
CA GLY A 89 -17.09 5.47 20.92
C GLY A 89 -15.81 5.20 20.11
N SER A 90 -15.79 5.52 18.82
CA SER A 90 -14.57 5.48 18.01
C SER A 90 -13.50 6.43 18.56
N ALA A 91 -12.24 5.98 18.49
CA ALA A 91 -11.08 6.79 18.85
C ALA A 91 -10.75 7.88 17.82
N ILE A 92 -11.36 7.82 16.63
CA ILE A 92 -11.15 8.77 15.53
C ILE A 92 -12.42 9.59 15.37
N SER A 93 -12.29 10.92 15.35
CA SER A 93 -13.43 11.81 15.10
C SER A 93 -13.93 11.71 13.65
N GLY A 94 -15.19 12.08 13.42
CA GLY A 94 -15.75 12.12 12.05
C GLY A 94 -14.96 13.02 11.09
N THR A 95 -14.39 14.12 11.59
CA THR A 95 -13.54 15.02 10.78
C THR A 95 -12.22 14.38 10.39
N GLU A 96 -11.54 13.72 11.34
CA GLU A 96 -10.29 12.98 11.07
C GLU A 96 -10.54 11.82 10.11
N ALA A 97 -11.64 11.10 10.31
CA ALA A 97 -12.05 10.02 9.41
C ALA A 97 -12.30 10.52 7.99
N LYS A 98 -13.00 11.65 7.83
CA LYS A 98 -13.22 12.28 6.53
C LYS A 98 -11.90 12.70 5.86
N GLN A 99 -10.99 13.34 6.59
CA GLN A 99 -9.70 13.76 6.06
C GLN A 99 -8.87 12.56 5.59
N ALA A 100 -8.83 11.49 6.37
CA ALA A 100 -8.13 10.26 6.00
C ALA A 100 -8.77 9.55 4.80
N ALA A 101 -10.10 9.53 4.70
CA ALA A 101 -10.79 8.98 3.55
C ALA A 101 -10.55 9.80 2.28
N ASP A 102 -10.55 11.13 2.37
CA ASP A 102 -10.25 12.01 1.24
C ASP A 102 -8.80 11.84 0.76
N TRP A 103 -7.85 11.64 1.69
CA TRP A 103 -6.46 11.30 1.35
C TRP A 103 -6.36 9.96 0.60
N HIS A 104 -7.07 8.93 1.05
CA HIS A 104 -7.09 7.63 0.36
C HIS A 104 -7.72 7.73 -1.04
N ARG A 105 -8.80 8.50 -1.20
CA ARG A 105 -9.40 8.75 -2.52
C ARG A 105 -8.44 9.46 -3.47
N ASP A 106 -7.68 10.41 -2.96
CA ASP A 106 -6.66 11.11 -3.76
C ASP A 106 -5.56 10.15 -4.22
N LEU A 107 -5.06 9.27 -3.34
CA LEU A 107 -4.13 8.21 -3.74
C LEU A 107 -4.72 7.27 -4.79
N ALA A 108 -5.97 6.84 -4.62
CA ALA A 108 -6.63 5.98 -5.60
C ALA A 108 -6.69 6.63 -7.00
N LYS A 109 -6.96 7.93 -7.07
CA LYS A 109 -6.93 8.71 -8.31
C LYS A 109 -5.53 8.74 -8.93
N ARG A 110 -4.48 8.98 -8.13
CA ARG A 110 -3.10 9.01 -8.61
C ARG A 110 -2.61 7.65 -9.13
N PHE A 111 -3.07 6.56 -8.53
CA PHE A 111 -2.79 5.22 -9.05
C PHE A 111 -3.49 4.96 -10.39
N SER A 112 -4.70 5.50 -10.58
CA SER A 112 -5.51 5.33 -11.80
C SER A 112 -5.13 6.31 -12.93
N GLY A 113 -4.49 7.44 -12.61
CA GLY A 113 -4.04 8.43 -13.58
C GLY A 113 -2.66 8.09 -14.13
N ASN A 114 -2.63 7.28 -15.20
CA ASN A 114 -1.61 7.34 -16.25
C ASN A 114 -2.11 6.61 -17.51
#